data_AF-A0A2E9UUP5-F1
#
_entry.id   AF-A0A2E9UUP5-F1
#
_cell.length_a   1.000
_cell.length_b   1.000
_cell.length_c   1.000
_cell.angle_alpha   90.00
_cell.angle_beta   90.00
_cell.angle_gamma   90.00
#
_symmetry.space_group_name_H-M   'P 1'
#
loop_
_entity.id
_entity.type
_entity.pdbx_description
1 polymer ?
#
loop_
_entity_poly.entity_id
_entity_poly.type
_entity_poly.pdbx_seq_one_letter_code
_entity_poly.pdbx_strand_id
1 'polypeptide(L)'
;MSRVLGAKRVVGGVSYHSAALEDLGHVNHINSGSTFICELDGTMSLRLKSLENVFQDALLSPEITNDILGVIWGKFIVNSGMNPLCAVIELRSGEISENTAADEM
;
A
#
# COMPACT_ATOMS: atom_id res chain seq x y z
N MET A 1 3.72 6.20 -15.70
CA MET A 1 4.81 6.99 -15.08
C MET A 1 6.09 6.97 -15.91
N SER A 2 6.69 5.81 -16.18
CA SER A 2 7.98 5.70 -16.89
C SER A 2 7.99 6.26 -18.32
N ARG A 3 6.85 6.26 -19.02
CA ARG A 3 6.72 6.92 -20.34
C ARG A 3 6.86 8.45 -20.27
N VAL A 4 6.41 9.06 -19.17
CA VAL A 4 6.39 10.52 -18.99
C VAL A 4 7.67 10.99 -18.29
N LEU A 5 8.05 10.31 -17.21
CA LEU A 5 9.19 10.68 -16.37
C LEU A 5 10.48 9.93 -16.74
N GLY A 6 10.44 8.88 -17.55
CA GLY A 6 11.60 8.02 -17.82
C GLY A 6 11.86 7.03 -16.68
N ALA A 7 12.18 5.77 -17.03
CA ALA A 7 12.30 4.67 -16.08
C ALA A 7 13.28 4.94 -14.92
N LYS A 8 14.43 5.58 -15.19
CA LYS A 8 15.43 5.92 -14.17
C LYS A 8 14.93 6.87 -13.06
N ARG A 9 13.81 7.58 -13.28
CA ARG A 9 13.21 8.53 -12.33
C ARG A 9 11.97 7.97 -11.61
N VAL A 10 11.65 6.70 -11.82
CA VAL A 10 10.50 6.04 -11.21
C VAL A 10 10.97 4.91 -10.30
N VAL A 11 10.38 4.85 -9.12
CA VAL A 11 10.53 3.75 -8.13
C VAL A 11 9.12 3.25 -7.86
N GLY A 12 8.95 1.94 -7.67
CA GLY A 12 7.67 1.37 -7.25
C GLY A 12 7.52 1.48 -5.74
N GLY A 13 6.28 1.72 -5.28
CA GLY A 13 5.99 1.83 -3.86
C GLY A 13 4.56 1.42 -3.52
N VAL A 14 4.38 0.74 -2.39
CA VAL A 14 3.09 0.31 -1.87
C VAL A 14 3.04 0.57 -0.37
N SER A 15 2.12 1.44 0.07
CA SER A 15 1.93 1.76 1.49
C SER A 15 0.70 1.05 2.05
N TYR A 16 0.83 0.45 3.25
CA TYR A 16 -0.26 -0.12 4.03
C TYR A 16 -0.71 0.80 5.18
N HIS A 17 -0.26 2.06 5.17
CA HIS A 17 -0.83 3.09 6.03
C HIS A 17 -2.27 3.43 5.59
N SER A 18 -3.13 3.69 6.57
CA SER A 18 -4.51 4.12 6.33
C SER A 18 -4.77 5.47 6.98
N ALA A 19 -5.45 6.35 6.26
CA ALA A 19 -5.87 7.64 6.77
C ALA A 19 -7.30 7.96 6.32
N ALA A 20 -8.07 8.59 7.19
CA ALA A 20 -9.38 9.15 6.85
C ALA A 20 -9.31 10.67 6.81
N LEU A 21 -9.99 11.25 5.82
CA LEU A 21 -10.25 12.68 5.78
C LEU A 21 -11.52 12.93 6.60
N GLU A 22 -11.36 13.55 7.77
CA GLU A 22 -12.48 13.88 8.66
C GLU A 22 -13.13 15.22 8.29
N ASP A 23 -12.30 16.18 7.84
CA ASP A 23 -12.73 17.48 7.30
C ASP A 23 -11.61 18.06 6.40
N LEU A 24 -11.89 19.17 5.71
CA LEU A 24 -10.91 19.88 4.88
C LEU A 24 -9.67 20.27 5.69
N GLY A 25 -8.53 19.69 5.33
CA GLY A 25 -7.27 19.91 6.05
C GLY A 25 -7.13 19.10 7.35
N HIS A 26 -8.10 18.26 7.69
CA HIS A 26 -8.10 17.43 8.89
C HIS A 26 -8.08 15.95 8.50
N VAL A 27 -6.91 15.32 8.68
CA VAL A 27 -6.69 13.91 8.35
C VAL A 27 -6.35 13.15 9.63
N ASN A 28 -7.03 12.04 9.86
CA ASN A 28 -6.73 11.11 10.92
C ASN A 28 -5.94 9.92 10.36
N HIS A 29 -4.76 9.66 10.89
CA HIS A 29 -3.95 8.49 10.52
C HIS A 29 -4.39 7.29 11.38
N ILE A 30 -5.14 6.38 10.78
CA ILE A 30 -5.89 5.33 11.50
C ILE A 30 -5.07 4.05 11.66
N ASN A 31 -4.18 3.76 10.70
CA ASN A 31 -3.38 2.54 10.75
C ASN A 31 -1.95 2.80 10.27
N SER A 32 -0.99 2.38 11.08
CA SER A 32 0.43 2.37 10.75
C SER A 32 0.82 0.99 10.21
N GLY A 33 0.86 0.85 8.88
CA GLY A 33 1.36 -0.34 8.20
C GLY A 33 2.77 -0.15 7.66
N SER A 34 3.27 -1.12 6.89
CA SER A 34 4.55 -1.01 6.20
C SER A 34 4.43 -0.24 4.88
N THR A 35 5.52 0.37 4.43
CA THR A 35 5.64 0.95 3.09
C THR A 35 6.72 0.23 2.29
N PHE A 36 6.31 -0.61 1.34
CA PHE A 36 7.23 -1.32 0.46
C PHE A 36 7.78 -0.41 -0.62
N ILE A 37 9.08 -0.43 -0.87
CA ILE A 37 9.76 0.41 -1.87
C ILE A 37 10.79 -0.43 -2.62
N CYS A 38 10.83 -0.34 -3.95
CA CYS A 38 11.85 -1.02 -4.76
C CYS A 38 11.91 -0.47 -6.19
N GLU A 39 13.06 -0.62 -6.85
CA GLU A 39 13.22 -0.30 -8.27
C GLU A 39 12.30 -1.20 -9.12
N LEU A 40 11.83 -0.69 -10.26
CA LEU A 40 10.89 -1.43 -11.11
C LEU A 40 11.48 -2.71 -11.73
N ASP A 41 12.80 -2.83 -11.77
CA ASP A 41 13.54 -3.99 -12.25
C ASP A 41 14.11 -4.87 -11.11
N GLY A 42 13.77 -4.57 -9.86
CA GLY A 42 14.25 -5.30 -8.68
C GLY A 42 15.68 -4.95 -8.25
N THR A 43 16.35 -3.99 -8.91
CA THR A 43 17.72 -3.62 -8.56
C THR A 43 17.81 -2.99 -7.18
N MET A 44 18.79 -3.45 -6.38
CA MET A 44 19.13 -2.83 -5.09
C MET A 44 20.04 -1.62 -5.31
N SER A 45 19.44 -0.43 -5.41
CA SER A 45 20.17 0.81 -5.69
C SER A 45 20.52 1.61 -4.42
N LEU A 46 21.55 2.45 -4.47
CA LEU A 46 21.90 3.37 -3.39
C LEU A 46 20.75 4.35 -3.07
N ARG A 47 19.94 4.70 -4.08
CA ARG A 47 18.76 5.55 -3.90
C ARG A 47 17.69 4.87 -3.06
N LEU A 48 17.49 3.55 -3.18
CA LEU A 48 16.56 2.82 -2.31
C LEU A 48 16.98 2.96 -0.85
N LYS A 49 18.28 2.89 -0.55
CA LYS A 49 18.77 3.10 0.82
C LYS A 49 18.50 4.52 1.32
N SER A 50 18.68 5.53 0.46
CA SER A 50 18.32 6.90 0.80
C SER A 50 16.82 7.06 1.06
N LEU A 51 15.96 6.44 0.26
CA LEU A 51 14.51 6.46 0.45
C LEU A 51 14.09 5.74 1.74
N GLU A 52 14.67 4.58 2.02
CA GLU A 52 14.46 3.86 3.28
C GLU A 52 14.77 4.75 4.48
N ASN A 53 15.93 5.42 4.51
CA ASN A 53 16.28 6.30 5.62
C ASN A 53 15.28 7.46 5.78
N VAL A 54 14.90 8.13 4.67
CA VAL A 54 13.93 9.25 4.72
C VAL A 54 12.57 8.80 5.23
N PHE A 55 12.07 7.64 4.80
CA PHE A 55 10.79 7.11 5.26
C PHE A 55 10.87 6.62 6.72
N GLN A 56 12.01 6.06 7.12
CA GLN A 56 12.24 5.62 8.49
C GLN A 56 12.23 6.81 9.45
N ASP A 57 12.93 7.90 9.10
CA ASP A 57 12.94 9.15 9.87
C ASP A 57 11.56 9.80 9.96
N ALA A 58 10.73 9.59 8.93
CA ALA A 58 9.33 10.03 8.89
C ALA A 58 8.34 9.07 9.59
N LEU A 59 8.82 7.98 10.20
CA LEU A 59 8.01 6.95 10.86
C LEU A 59 6.98 6.27 9.93
N LEU A 60 7.35 6.07 8.66
CA LEU A 60 6.53 5.44 7.61
C LEU A 60 6.89 3.97 7.33
N SER A 61 7.56 3.33 8.29
CA SER A 61 7.88 1.89 8.30
C SER A 61 8.29 1.33 6.93
N PRO A 62 9.35 1.86 6.30
CA PRO A 62 9.75 1.42 4.98
C PRO A 62 10.28 -0.01 5.00
N GLU A 63 9.95 -0.77 3.95
CA GLU A 63 10.48 -2.12 3.71
C GLU A 63 11.01 -2.19 2.28
N ILE A 64 12.30 -2.50 2.13
CA ILE A 64 12.87 -2.72 0.80
C ILE A 64 12.61 -4.15 0.36
N THR A 65 11.94 -4.29 -0.78
CA THR A 65 11.69 -5.58 -1.45
C THR A 65 12.56 -5.70 -2.70
N ASN A 66 12.63 -6.89 -3.30
CA ASN A 66 13.17 -7.12 -4.64
C ASN A 66 12.09 -7.45 -5.68
N ASP A 67 10.82 -7.56 -5.26
CA ASP A 67 9.68 -7.81 -6.13
C ASP A 67 8.53 -6.83 -5.82
N ILE A 68 8.66 -5.61 -6.33
CA ILE A 68 7.62 -4.59 -6.14
C ILE A 68 6.34 -4.88 -6.91
N LEU A 69 6.44 -5.57 -8.04
CA LEU A 69 5.29 -5.91 -8.86
C LEU A 69 4.43 -6.94 -8.15
N GLY A 70 5.04 -7.95 -7.52
CA GLY A 70 4.34 -8.90 -6.65
C GLY A 70 3.59 -8.21 -5.52
N VAL A 71 4.21 -7.24 -4.83
CA VAL A 71 3.55 -6.48 -3.76
C VAL A 71 2.38 -5.64 -4.30
N ILE A 72 2.57 -4.96 -5.44
CA ILE A 72 1.50 -4.18 -6.09
C ILE A 72 0.33 -5.09 -6.45
N TRP A 73 0.59 -6.24 -7.08
CA TRP A 73 -0.46 -7.19 -7.45
C TRP A 73 -1.14 -7.80 -6.23
N GLY A 74 -0.40 -8.14 -5.19
CA GLY A 74 -0.95 -8.63 -3.92
C GLY A 74 -1.94 -7.63 -3.30
N LYS A 75 -1.55 -6.35 -3.21
CA LYS A 75 -2.45 -5.30 -2.73
C LYS A 75 -3.63 -5.07 -3.68
N PHE A 76 -3.41 -5.16 -4.99
CA PHE A 76 -4.47 -5.02 -5.98
C PHE A 76 -5.56 -6.09 -5.85
N ILE A 77 -5.17 -7.35 -5.59
CA ILE A 77 -6.13 -8.46 -5.37
C ILE A 77 -7.03 -8.14 -4.17
N VAL A 78 -6.44 -7.73 -3.04
CA VAL A 78 -7.22 -7.33 -1.86
C VAL A 78 -8.14 -6.15 -2.18
N ASN A 79 -7.61 -5.10 -2.81
CA ASN A 79 -8.39 -3.91 -3.15
C ASN A 79 -9.51 -4.19 -4.15
N SER A 80 -9.34 -5.16 -5.04
CA SER A 80 -10.33 -5.49 -6.09
C SER A 80 -11.39 -6.47 -5.60
N GLY A 81 -11.07 -7.30 -4.61
CA GLY A 81 -12.04 -8.21 -3.98
C GLY A 81 -12.77 -7.56 -2.81
N MET A 82 -12.03 -7.09 -1.80
CA MET A 82 -12.60 -6.64 -0.53
C MET A 82 -13.29 -5.28 -0.64
N ASN A 83 -12.68 -4.28 -1.29
CA ASN A 83 -13.26 -2.93 -1.28
C ASN A 83 -14.63 -2.86 -1.98
N PRO A 84 -14.84 -3.50 -3.17
CA PRO A 84 -16.16 -3.56 -3.78
C PRO A 84 -17.17 -4.34 -2.94
N LEU A 85 -16.75 -5.44 -2.31
CA LEU A 85 -17.63 -6.22 -1.44
C LEU A 85 -18.11 -5.37 -0.26
N CYS A 86 -17.19 -4.76 0.49
CA CYS A 86 -17.50 -3.84 1.59
C CYS A 86 -18.44 -2.71 1.16
N ALA A 87 -18.24 -2.16 -0.05
CA ALA A 87 -19.08 -1.09 -0.58
C ALA A 87 -20.52 -1.54 -0.90
N VAL A 88 -20.72 -2.80 -1.34
CA VAL A 88 -22.05 -3.33 -1.69
C VAL A 88 -22.84 -3.74 -0.46
N ILE A 89 -22.17 -4.36 0.53
CA ILE A 89 -22.85 -4.90 1.72
C ILE A 89 -22.84 -3.94 2.91
N GLU A 90 -22.19 -2.79 2.76
CA GLU A 90 -22.06 -1.74 3.78
C GLU A 90 -21.41 -2.22 5.11
N LEU A 91 -20.56 -3.25 5.02
CA LEU A 91 -19.77 -3.76 6.14
C LEU A 91 -18.29 -3.42 5.97
N ARG A 92 -17.61 -3.22 7.10
CA ARG A 92 -16.16 -3.11 7.19
C ARG A 92 -15.52 -4.49 7.01
N SER A 93 -14.30 -4.53 6.51
CA SER A 93 -13.58 -5.80 6.29
C SER A 93 -13.46 -6.66 7.56
N GLY A 94 -13.33 -6.05 8.74
CA GLY A 94 -13.32 -6.78 10.02
C GLY A 94 -14.70 -7.31 10.44
N GLU A 95 -15.79 -6.67 10.03
CA GLU A 95 -17.15 -7.13 10.29
C GLU A 95 -17.51 -8.32 9.37
N ILE A 96 -16.94 -8.35 8.15
CA ILE A 96 -17.10 -9.48 7.22
C ILE A 96 -16.54 -10.77 7.82
N SER A 97 -15.37 -10.71 8.46
CA SER A 97 -14.76 -11.89 9.08
C SER A 97 -15.52 -12.46 10.27
N GLU A 98 -16.46 -11.71 10.84
CA GLU A 98 -17.32 -12.18 11.93
C GLU A 98 -18.64 -12.78 11.43
N ASN A 99 -18.89 -12.71 10.11
CA ASN A 99 -20.13 -13.19 9.50
C ASN A 99 -19.93 -14.61 8.95
N THR A 100 -20.65 -15.59 9.49
CA THR A 100 -20.57 -16.99 9.07
C THR A 100 -20.90 -17.22 7.59
N ALA A 101 -21.67 -16.33 6.96
CA ALA A 101 -21.95 -16.43 5.52
C ALA A 101 -20.70 -16.14 4.65
N ALA A 102 -19.70 -15.45 5.20
CA ALA A 102 -18.43 -15.20 4.51
C ALA A 102 -17.52 -16.44 4.48
N ASP A 103 -17.70 -17.40 5.40
CA ASP A 103 -16.92 -18.65 5.45
C ASP A 103 -17.26 -19.61 4.30
N GLU A 104 -18.39 -19.41 3.62
CA GLU A 104 -18.89 -20.27 2.53
C GLU A 104 -18.47 -19.79 1.12
N MET A 105 -17.78 -18.66 1.00
CA MET A 105 -17.31 -18.07 -0.28
C MET A 105 -15.87 -18.44 -0.61
#